data_AF-A0A1V2AUF8-F1
#
_entry.id   AF-A0A1V2AUF8-F1
#
_cell.length_a   1.000
_cell.length_b   1.000
_cell.length_c   1.000
_cell.angle_alpha   90.00
_cell.angle_beta   90.00
_cell.angle_gamma   90.00
#
_symmetry.space_group_name_H-M   'P 1'
#
loop_
_entity.id
_entity.type
_entity.pdbx_description
1 polymer ?
#
loop_
_entity_poly.entity_id
_entity_poly.type
_entity_poly.pdbx_seq_one_letter_code
_entity_poly.pdbx_strand_id
1 'polypeptide(L)' 'MWELVTVLGGDVDSTWNKVGVRRYELVNHLGNVLATISDKGIGESGDYRAEVMSVGDYYPFEMG' A
#
# COMPACT_ATOMS: atom_id res chain seq x y z
N MET A 1 46.43 -12.03 5.61
CA MET A 1 45.60 -11.76 6.81
C MET A 1 44.34 -11.09 6.29
N TRP A 2 43.21 -11.77 6.30
CA TRP A 2 41.94 -11.20 5.86
C TRP A 2 41.28 -10.54 7.07
N GLU A 3 41.05 -9.23 7.01
CA GLU A 3 40.28 -8.53 8.03
C GLU A 3 38.79 -8.68 7.73
N LEU A 4 38.04 -9.18 8.70
CA LEU A 4 36.59 -9.22 8.64
C LEU A 4 36.07 -7.81 8.93
N VAL A 5 35.60 -7.12 7.91
CA VAL A 5 34.82 -5.89 8.10
C VAL A 5 33.47 -6.29 8.69
N THR A 6 33.19 -5.82 9.90
CA THR A 6 31.85 -5.83 10.47
C THR A 6 31.20 -4.51 10.12
N VAL A 7 30.18 -4.55 9.26
CA VAL A 7 29.36 -3.38 9.00
C VAL A 7 28.45 -3.19 10.21
N LEU A 8 28.86 -2.34 11.15
CA LEU A 8 28.06 -1.96 12.30
C LEU A 8 27.10 -0.83 11.90
N GLY A 9 25.80 -1.06 12.07
CA GLY A 9 24.83 0.03 12.19
C GLY A 9 24.14 0.45 10.91
N GLY A 10 23.49 -0.48 10.21
CA GLY A 10 22.26 -0.13 9.50
C GLY A 10 21.09 -0.41 10.44
N ASP A 11 20.25 0.58 10.72
CA ASP A 11 18.96 0.33 11.38
C ASP A 11 18.19 -0.69 10.53
N VAL A 12 17.99 -1.90 11.06
CA VAL A 12 17.17 -2.91 10.40
C VAL A 12 15.71 -2.50 10.63
N ASP A 13 15.23 -1.64 9.73
CA ASP A 13 13.88 -1.12 9.78
C ASP A 13 12.88 -2.20 9.33
N SER A 14 12.19 -2.81 10.28
CA SER A 14 11.21 -3.84 10.00
C SER A 14 9.93 -3.24 9.44
N THR A 15 9.40 -3.81 8.36
CA THR A 15 8.07 -3.49 7.84
C THR A 15 6.95 -4.12 8.67
N TRP A 16 7.29 -5.04 9.59
CA TRP A 16 6.33 -5.67 10.48
C TRP A 16 5.71 -4.64 11.41
N ASN A 17 4.38 -4.64 11.50
CA ASN A 17 3.58 -3.70 12.31
C ASN A 17 3.66 -2.21 11.89
N LYS A 18 4.20 -1.91 10.70
CA LYS A 18 4.09 -0.56 10.12
C LYS A 18 2.74 -0.39 9.42
N VAL A 19 2.12 0.75 9.65
CA VAL A 19 0.85 1.16 9.04
C VAL A 19 1.12 2.13 7.89
N GLY A 20 0.35 2.04 6.81
CA GLY A 20 0.49 2.86 5.60
C GLY A 20 1.51 2.32 4.60
N VAL A 21 2.10 1.15 4.84
CA VAL A 21 3.06 0.50 3.94
C VAL A 21 2.40 -0.57 3.06
N ARG A 22 1.25 -1.12 3.48
CA ARG A 22 0.51 -2.11 2.70
C ARG A 22 -0.47 -1.39 1.78
N ARG A 23 -0.58 -1.88 0.55
CA ARG A 23 -1.50 -1.38 -0.46
C ARG A 23 -2.43 -2.50 -0.91
N TYR A 24 -3.69 -2.17 -1.11
CA TYR A 24 -4.70 -3.10 -1.59
C TYR A 24 -5.39 -2.50 -2.82
N GLU A 25 -5.70 -3.36 -3.78
CA GLU A 25 -6.38 -2.99 -5.02
C GLU A 25 -7.84 -3.45 -4.94
N LEU A 26 -8.76 -2.53 -5.14
CA LEU A 26 -10.17 -2.83 -5.29
C LEU A 26 -10.43 -3.17 -6.75
N VAL A 27 -10.50 -4.47 -7.03
CA VAL A 27 -10.71 -4.99 -8.39
C VAL A 27 -12.17 -5.34 -8.64
N ASN A 28 -12.66 -5.06 -9.84
CA ASN A 28 -13.94 -5.60 -10.28
C ASN A 28 -13.82 -7.10 -10.65
N HIS A 29 -14.95 -7.73 -10.99
CA HIS A 29 -15.00 -9.15 -11.38
C HIS A 29 -14.22 -9.49 -12.67
N LEU A 30 -13.79 -8.48 -13.43
CA LEU A 30 -12.98 -8.61 -14.64
C LEU A 30 -11.48 -8.39 -14.36
N GLY A 31 -11.11 -8.05 -13.13
CA GLY A 31 -9.74 -7.78 -12.71
C GLY A 31 -9.24 -6.35 -12.95
N ASN A 32 -10.12 -5.39 -13.28
CA ASN A 32 -9.70 -3.99 -13.41
C ASN A 32 -9.60 -3.33 -12.04
N VAL A 33 -8.49 -2.62 -11.79
CA VAL A 33 -8.27 -1.85 -10.57
C VAL A 33 -9.08 -0.56 -10.62
N LEU A 34 -10.04 -0.41 -9.71
CA LEU A 34 -10.90 0.79 -9.59
C LEU A 34 -10.33 1.78 -8.57
N ALA A 35 -9.66 1.29 -7.54
CA ALA A 35 -9.02 2.11 -6.53
C ALA A 35 -7.89 1.36 -5.84
N THR A 36 -6.95 2.12 -5.27
CA THR A 36 -5.92 1.61 -4.38
C THR A 36 -6.10 2.24 -3.01
N ILE A 37 -6.12 1.42 -1.96
CA ILE A 37 -6.22 1.88 -0.56
C ILE A 37 -4.98 1.43 0.22
N SER A 38 -4.68 2.11 1.31
CA SER A 38 -3.62 1.70 2.25
C SER A 38 -4.21 1.06 3.51
N ASP A 39 -3.38 0.34 4.28
CA ASP A 39 -3.76 -0.14 5.61
C ASP A 39 -3.85 0.96 6.67
N LYS A 40 -3.65 2.23 6.30
CA LYS A 40 -3.75 3.36 7.20
C LYS A 40 -5.22 3.73 7.44
N GLY A 41 -5.61 3.65 8.70
CA GLY A 41 -6.90 4.12 9.17
C GLY A 41 -6.95 5.64 9.27
N ILE A 42 -7.90 6.25 8.59
CA ILE A 42 -8.34 7.63 8.79
C ILE A 42 -9.63 7.57 9.60
N GLY A 43 -9.51 7.65 10.93
CA GLY A 43 -10.65 7.59 11.82
C GLY A 43 -11.48 8.86 11.75
N GLU A 44 -12.80 8.72 11.60
CA GLU A 44 -13.77 9.80 11.78
C GLU A 44 -14.82 9.30 12.78
N SER A 45 -14.85 9.94 13.96
CA SER A 45 -15.86 9.77 15.02
C SER A 45 -16.43 8.34 15.21
N GLY A 46 -15.57 7.37 15.52
CA GLY A 46 -15.97 6.00 15.90
C GLY A 46 -15.96 4.97 14.77
N ASP A 47 -15.79 5.41 13.52
CA ASP A 47 -15.67 4.51 12.36
C ASP A 47 -14.22 4.43 11.85
N TYR A 48 -13.82 3.23 11.43
CA TYR A 48 -12.55 3.00 10.75
C TYR A 48 -12.74 3.07 9.23
N ARG A 49 -12.09 4.04 8.58
CA ARG A 49 -12.03 4.12 7.12
C ARG A 49 -10.58 3.97 6.65
N ALA A 50 -10.38 3.22 5.57
CA ALA A 50 -9.07 3.10 4.95
C ALA A 50 -8.74 4.36 4.13
N GLU A 51 -7.47 4.75 4.14
CA GLU A 51 -6.97 5.85 3.32
C GLU A 51 -6.98 5.45 1.83
N VAL A 52 -7.62 6.27 1.01
CA VAL A 52 -7.65 6.11 -0.45
C VAL A 52 -6.39 6.74 -1.03
N MET A 53 -5.63 5.96 -1.81
CA MET A 53 -4.40 6.39 -2.46
C MET A 53 -4.61 6.80 -3.92
N SER A 54 -5.51 6.12 -4.62
CA SER A 54 -5.83 6.37 -6.03
C SER A 54 -7.23 5.88 -6.34
N VAL A 55 -7.91 6.54 -7.28
CA VAL A 55 -9.21 6.16 -7.83
C VAL A 55 -9.14 6.29 -9.34
N GLY A 56 -9.65 5.30 -10.05
CA GLY A 56 -9.75 5.27 -11.51
C GLY A 56 -11.12 4.75 -11.93
N ASP A 57 -11.78 5.50 -12.81
CA ASP A 57 -13.00 5.04 -13.45
C ASP A 57 -12.66 4.06 -14.57
N TYR A 58 -13.32 2.90 -14.58
CA TYR A 58 -13.16 1.93 -15.67
C TYR A 58 -14.31 2.04 -16.67
N TYR A 59 -13.98 2.36 -17.91
CA TYR A 59 -14.91 2.37 -19.05
C TYR A 59 -14.60 1.21 -19.99
N PRO A 60 -15.46 0.17 -20.08
CA PRO A 60 -15.26 -0.91 -21.04
C PRO A 60 -15.53 -0.42 -22.47
N PHE A 61 -14.60 -0.76 -23.39
CA PHE A 61 -14.62 -0.40 -24.81
C PHE A 61 -14.66 1.11 -25.03
N GLU A 62 -13.53 1.78 -24.79
CA GLU A 62 -13.31 3.18 -25.22
C GLU A 62 -14.05 3.43 -26.54
N MET A 63 -15.07 4.30 -26.53
CA MET A 63 -15.61 4.80 -27.79
C MET A 63 -14.45 5.53 -28.46
N GLY A 64 -14.11 5.11 -29.68
CA GLY A 64 -12.97 5.59 -30.44
C GLY A 64 -13.00 7.07 -30.79
#